data_AF-A0A229TCA2-F1
#
_entry.id   AF-A0A229TCA2-F1
#
_cell.length_a   1.000
_cell.length_b   1.000
_cell.length_c   1.000
_cell.angle_alpha   90.00
_cell.angle_beta   90.00
_cell.angle_gamma   90.00
#
_symmetry.space_group_name_H-M   'P 1'
#
loop_
_entity.id
_entity.type
_entity.pdbx_description
1 polymer ?
#
loop_
_entity_poly.entity_id
_entity_poly.type
_entity_poly.pdbx_seq_one_letter_code
_entity_poly.pdbx_strand_id
1 'polypeptide(L)'
;MTATTSTPNRVRSLPVLLATEDDAEDMGLLAPDDRLTCHVHGRWIHQCVASPAHVSPVTRHRWCRGCRSELAVAVDELSLAVSMTCPRCGRGGSAATTRLTAACRASLAAERAARRAA
;
A
#
# COMPACT_ATOMS: atom_id res chain seq x y z
N MET A 1 34.76 8.81 -7.04
CA MET A 1 34.43 7.44 -6.59
C MET A 1 33.77 7.57 -5.23
N THR A 2 32.45 7.49 -5.15
CA THR A 2 31.69 7.50 -3.89
C THR A 2 30.96 6.18 -3.79
N ALA A 3 31.28 5.42 -2.74
CA ALA A 3 30.75 4.10 -2.49
C ALA A 3 29.28 4.21 -2.06
N THR A 4 28.37 3.67 -2.88
CA THR A 4 27.00 3.39 -2.46
C THR A 4 27.05 2.18 -1.54
N THR A 5 26.98 2.41 -0.24
CA THR A 5 26.88 1.33 0.75
C THR A 5 25.48 0.71 0.65
N SER A 6 25.33 -0.29 -0.23
CA SER A 6 24.19 -1.20 -0.18
C SER A 6 24.24 -1.95 1.14
N THR A 7 23.44 -1.50 2.10
CA THR A 7 23.28 -2.20 3.39
C THR A 7 22.64 -3.57 3.13
N PRO A 8 23.18 -4.67 3.68
CA PRO A 8 22.62 -5.99 3.45
C PRO A 8 21.19 -6.07 3.96
N ASN A 9 20.33 -6.59 3.09
CA ASN A 9 18.91 -6.83 3.24
C ASN A 9 18.61 -7.75 4.45
N ARG A 10 18.65 -7.21 5.66
CA ARG A 10 18.14 -7.91 6.84
C ARG A 10 16.62 -7.87 6.75
N VAL A 11 15.99 -9.05 6.72
CA VAL A 11 14.54 -9.16 6.84
C VAL A 11 14.10 -8.41 8.09
N ARG A 12 13.50 -7.23 7.90
CA ARG A 12 12.85 -6.53 9.01
C ARG A 12 11.56 -7.29 9.30
N SER A 13 11.39 -7.71 10.55
CA SER A 13 10.08 -8.21 10.99
C SER A 13 9.03 -7.12 10.78
N LEU A 14 7.77 -7.50 10.60
CA LEU A 14 6.69 -6.55 10.35
C LEU A 14 6.61 -5.43 11.42
N PRO A 15 6.76 -5.70 12.74
CA PRO A 15 6.81 -4.63 13.74
C PRO A 15 7.97 -3.64 13.56
N VAL A 16 9.15 -4.13 13.17
CA VAL A 16 10.31 -3.25 12.90
C VAL A 16 10.06 -2.40 11.67
N LEU A 17 9.44 -2.96 10.63
CA LEU A 17 9.07 -2.21 9.43
C LEU A 17 8.03 -1.13 9.73
N LEU A 18 6.99 -1.44 10.50
CA LEU A 18 5.99 -0.47 10.95
C LEU A 18 6.65 0.73 11.65
N ALA A 19 7.45 0.46 12.69
CA ALA A 19 8.15 1.52 13.42
C ALA A 19 9.10 2.33 12.52
N THR A 20 9.79 1.68 11.59
CA THR A 20 10.68 2.40 10.66
C THR A 20 9.90 3.30 9.69
N GLU A 21 8.72 2.87 9.23
CA GLU A 21 7.86 3.70 8.39
C GLU A 21 7.27 4.87 9.17
N ASP A 22 6.87 4.66 10.43
CA ASP A 22 6.39 5.73 11.32
C ASP A 22 7.48 6.81 11.49
N ASP A 23 8.70 6.41 11.84
CA ASP A 23 9.84 7.33 11.98
C ASP A 23 10.14 8.07 10.66
N ALA A 24 10.06 7.38 9.52
CA ALA A 24 10.29 7.97 8.22
C ALA A 24 9.22 8.99 7.82
N GLU A 25 7.95 8.75 8.19
CA GLU A 25 6.87 9.72 8.00
C GLU A 25 7.06 10.96 8.87
N ASP A 26 7.40 10.78 10.15
CA ASP A 26 7.65 11.89 11.08
C ASP A 26 8.83 12.77 10.63
N MET A 27 9.83 12.17 9.99
CA MET A 27 10.96 12.88 9.36
C MET A 27 10.64 13.46 7.96
N GLY A 28 9.45 13.22 7.42
CA GLY A 28 9.05 13.67 6.07
C GLY A 28 9.79 12.95 4.93
N LEU A 29 10.40 11.80 5.21
CA LEU A 29 11.13 10.97 4.25
C LEU A 29 10.23 9.95 3.54
N LEU A 30 9.04 9.70 4.09
CA LEU A 30 8.02 8.81 3.54
C LEU A 30 6.69 9.54 3.49
N ALA A 31 6.02 9.51 2.33
CA ALA A 31 4.65 9.99 2.24
C ALA A 31 3.67 8.90 2.72
N PRO A 32 2.54 9.28 3.36
CA PRO A 32 1.57 8.29 3.83
C PRO A 32 0.97 7.40 2.76
N ASP A 33 0.83 7.93 1.54
CA ASP A 33 0.33 7.17 0.38
C ASP A 33 1.35 6.13 -0.15
N ASP A 34 2.61 6.17 0.31
CA ASP A 34 3.72 5.31 -0.15
C ASP A 34 4.10 4.22 0.85
N ARG A 35 3.41 4.13 2.01
CA ARG A 35 3.66 3.08 3.01
C ARG A 35 3.41 1.67 2.45
N LEU A 36 4.26 0.73 2.84
CA LEU A 36 4.07 -0.69 2.57
C LEU A 36 3.20 -1.36 3.64
N THR A 37 3.17 -0.77 4.84
CA THR A 37 2.36 -1.25 5.96
C THR A 37 1.24 -0.29 6.30
N CYS A 38 0.23 -0.80 6.98
CA CYS A 38 -0.90 -0.04 7.47
C CYS A 38 -0.75 0.18 8.98
N HIS A 39 -0.51 1.42 9.39
CA HIS A 39 -0.42 1.79 10.81
C HIS A 39 -1.73 1.51 11.57
N VAL A 40 -2.90 1.61 10.91
CA VAL A 40 -4.21 1.37 11.54
C VAL A 40 -4.38 -0.08 12.01
N HIS A 41 -3.92 -1.05 11.21
CA HIS A 41 -4.16 -2.47 11.47
C HIS A 41 -2.89 -3.25 11.86
N GLY A 42 -1.71 -2.63 11.77
CA GLY A 42 -0.42 -3.29 12.04
C GLY A 42 -0.12 -4.44 11.06
N ARG A 43 -0.51 -4.29 9.79
CA ARG A 43 -0.40 -5.32 8.73
C ARG A 43 0.24 -4.75 7.47
N TRP A 44 0.60 -5.59 6.52
CA TRP A 44 0.90 -5.14 5.16
C TRP A 44 -0.32 -4.45 4.54
N ILE A 45 -0.14 -3.32 3.85
CA ILE A 45 -1.27 -2.52 3.36
C ILE A 45 -2.19 -3.32 2.42
N HIS A 46 -1.63 -4.20 1.59
CA HIS A 46 -2.42 -5.05 0.68
C HIS A 46 -3.34 -6.05 1.41
N GLN A 47 -3.09 -6.36 2.68
CA GLN A 47 -3.93 -7.26 3.49
C GLN A 47 -5.15 -6.55 4.10
N CYS A 48 -5.15 -5.22 4.13
CA CYS A 48 -6.21 -4.43 4.76
C CYS A 48 -6.87 -3.43 3.81
N VAL A 49 -6.35 -3.24 2.60
CA VAL A 49 -6.81 -2.21 1.65
C VAL A 49 -8.30 -2.34 1.29
N ALA A 50 -8.88 -3.54 1.36
CA ALA A 50 -10.31 -3.76 1.16
C ALA A 50 -11.20 -3.32 2.34
N SER A 51 -10.60 -2.96 3.49
CA SER A 51 -11.31 -2.50 4.67
C SER A 51 -12.05 -1.18 4.40
N PRO A 52 -13.31 -1.04 4.85
CA PRO A 52 -14.04 0.23 4.79
C PRO A 52 -13.33 1.37 5.52
N ALA A 53 -12.44 1.07 6.48
CA ALA A 53 -11.65 2.06 7.21
C ALA A 53 -10.76 2.91 6.30
N HIS A 54 -10.42 2.41 5.11
CA HIS A 54 -9.55 3.10 4.15
C HIS A 54 -10.31 3.81 3.04
N VAL A 55 -11.64 3.93 3.13
CA VAL A 55 -12.43 4.64 2.13
C VAL A 55 -12.50 6.12 2.49
N SER A 56 -12.08 6.99 1.57
CA SER A 56 -12.22 8.44 1.77
C SER A 56 -12.78 9.12 0.52
N PRO A 57 -14.02 9.62 0.59
CA PRO A 57 -14.59 10.44 -0.48
C PRO A 57 -13.83 11.74 -0.71
N VAL A 58 -13.20 12.28 0.34
CA VAL A 58 -12.49 13.57 0.34
C VAL A 58 -11.18 13.46 -0.43
N THR A 59 -10.30 12.54 -0.03
CA THR A 59 -9.01 12.33 -0.69
C THR A 59 -9.12 11.47 -1.96
N ARG A 60 -10.33 10.96 -2.23
CA ARG A 60 -10.65 10.00 -3.30
C ARG A 60 -9.97 8.63 -3.15
N HIS A 61 -9.48 8.32 -1.96
CA HIS A 61 -8.94 7.01 -1.64
C HIS A 61 -10.07 5.97 -1.72
N ARG A 62 -9.93 4.97 -2.61
CA ARG A 62 -10.94 3.95 -2.90
C ARG A 62 -12.34 4.49 -3.20
N TRP A 63 -12.46 5.66 -3.81
CA TRP A 63 -13.76 6.30 -4.04
C TRP A 63 -14.02 6.70 -5.50
N CYS A 64 -15.15 6.22 -6.04
CA CYS A 64 -15.67 6.66 -7.33
C CYS A 64 -16.47 7.96 -7.19
N ARG A 65 -15.93 9.07 -7.70
CA ARG A 65 -16.61 10.38 -7.67
C ARG A 65 -17.93 10.37 -8.45
N GLY A 66 -17.95 9.76 -9.64
CA GLY A 66 -19.14 9.76 -10.52
C GLY A 66 -20.30 8.96 -9.93
N CYS A 67 -20.02 7.77 -9.40
CA CYS A 67 -21.06 6.90 -8.83
C CYS A 67 -21.34 7.15 -7.34
N ARG A 68 -20.51 7.98 -6.69
CA ARG A 68 -20.52 8.26 -5.24
C ARG A 68 -20.52 6.96 -4.43
N SER A 69 -19.57 6.09 -4.73
CA SER A 69 -19.48 4.76 -4.14
C SER A 69 -18.03 4.34 -3.91
N GLU A 70 -17.83 3.46 -2.93
CA GLU A 70 -16.58 2.75 -2.70
C GLU A 70 -16.19 1.91 -3.93
N LEU A 71 -14.88 1.80 -4.17
CA LEU A 71 -14.32 0.89 -5.17
C LEU A 71 -14.15 -0.51 -4.55
N ALA A 72 -14.60 -1.52 -5.27
CA ALA A 72 -14.24 -2.90 -4.98
C ALA A 72 -12.73 -3.08 -5.19
N VAL A 73 -12.10 -3.90 -4.35
CA VAL A 73 -10.66 -4.20 -4.44
C VAL A 73 -10.50 -5.69 -4.71
N ALA A 74 -9.63 -6.01 -5.65
CA ALA A 74 -9.15 -7.37 -5.87
C ALA A 74 -7.62 -7.38 -5.75
N VAL A 75 -7.12 -8.28 -4.90
CA VAL A 75 -5.70 -8.54 -4.66
C VAL A 75 -5.41 -9.95 -5.10
N ASP A 76 -4.50 -10.11 -6.05
CA ASP A 76 -3.95 -11.40 -6.46
C ASP A 76 -2.50 -11.47 -5.97
N GLU A 77 -2.29 -12.22 -4.90
CA GLU A 77 -0.98 -12.39 -4.29
C GLU A 77 -0.03 -13.28 -5.11
N LEU A 78 -0.58 -14.15 -5.97
CA LEU A 78 0.21 -15.04 -6.81
C LEU A 78 0.88 -14.26 -7.95
N SER A 79 0.09 -13.45 -8.66
CA SER A 79 0.57 -12.60 -9.77
C SER A 79 1.06 -11.22 -9.33
N LEU A 80 0.93 -10.89 -8.04
CA LEU A 80 1.23 -9.58 -7.46
C LEU A 80 0.40 -8.45 -8.10
N ALA A 81 -0.80 -8.77 -8.57
CA ALA A 81 -1.70 -7.83 -9.20
C ALA A 81 -2.68 -7.23 -8.17
N VAL A 82 -2.95 -5.94 -8.34
CA VAL A 82 -3.94 -5.21 -7.56
C VAL A 82 -4.79 -4.40 -8.52
N SER A 83 -6.11 -4.47 -8.33
CA SER A 83 -7.07 -3.70 -9.11
C SER A 83 -8.16 -3.12 -8.21
N MET A 84 -8.65 -1.95 -8.59
CA MET A 84 -9.72 -1.26 -7.89
C MET A 84 -10.73 -0.73 -8.90
N THR A 85 -11.98 -1.16 -8.76
CA THR A 85 -13.02 -0.89 -9.76
C THR A 85 -14.32 -0.51 -9.08
N CYS A 86 -15.05 0.43 -9.68
CA CYS A 86 -16.38 0.81 -9.24
C CYS A 86 -17.36 -0.29 -9.62
N PRO A 87 -18.13 -0.86 -8.68
CA PRO A 87 -19.11 -1.91 -8.99
C PRO A 87 -20.25 -1.44 -9.89
N ARG A 88 -20.44 -0.12 -10.05
CA ARG A 88 -21.51 0.47 -10.87
C ARG A 88 -21.08 0.79 -12.30
N CYS A 89 -19.92 1.39 -12.49
CA CYS A 89 -19.48 1.88 -13.80
C CYS A 89 -18.22 1.21 -14.34
N GLY A 90 -17.61 0.28 -13.59
CA GLY A 90 -16.36 -0.39 -13.94
C GLY A 90 -15.11 0.52 -13.91
N ARG A 91 -15.28 1.84 -13.76
CA ARG A 91 -14.21 2.85 -13.68
C ARG A 91 -13.92 3.21 -12.23
N GLY A 92 -13.57 4.46 -11.94
CA GLY A 92 -13.32 4.94 -10.58
C GLY A 92 -11.87 5.30 -10.28
N GLY A 93 -11.01 5.28 -11.31
CA GLY A 93 -9.64 5.76 -11.21
C GLY A 93 -9.54 7.19 -10.68
N SER A 94 -8.51 7.42 -9.90
CA SER A 94 -8.08 8.72 -9.38
C SER A 94 -6.58 8.65 -9.11
N ALA A 95 -5.91 9.80 -8.94
CA ALA A 95 -4.51 9.81 -8.56
C ALA A 95 -4.27 9.06 -7.22
N ALA A 96 -5.18 9.23 -6.24
CA ALA A 96 -5.12 8.51 -4.97
C ALA A 96 -5.28 7.00 -5.15
N THR A 97 -6.23 6.56 -5.98
CA THR A 97 -6.43 5.13 -6.30
C THR A 97 -5.20 4.54 -6.99
N THR A 98 -4.57 5.28 -7.89
CA THR A 98 -3.36 4.84 -8.59
C THR A 98 -2.19 4.68 -7.62
N ARG A 99 -1.96 5.66 -6.73
CA ARG A 99 -0.92 5.58 -5.69
C ARG A 99 -1.16 4.41 -4.74
N LEU A 100 -2.37 4.25 -4.25
CA LEU A 100 -2.73 3.12 -3.40
C LEU A 100 -2.52 1.77 -4.09
N THR A 101 -2.86 1.67 -5.38
CA THR A 101 -2.59 0.46 -6.17
C THR A 101 -1.09 0.18 -6.26
N ALA A 102 -0.28 1.22 -6.46
CA ALA A 102 1.19 1.09 -6.48
C ALA A 102 1.74 0.67 -5.11
N ALA A 103 1.29 1.29 -4.02
CA ALA A 103 1.68 0.94 -2.65
C ALA A 103 1.31 -0.51 -2.31
N CYS A 104 0.12 -0.97 -2.69
CA CYS A 104 -0.28 -2.37 -2.48
C CYS A 104 0.61 -3.34 -3.27
N ARG A 105 0.99 -3.01 -4.52
CA ARG A 105 1.91 -3.84 -5.31
C ARG A 105 3.31 -3.87 -4.70
N ALA A 106 3.81 -2.73 -4.24
CA ALA A 106 5.09 -2.64 -3.55
C ALA A 106 5.07 -3.47 -2.24
N SER A 107 3.97 -3.39 -1.49
CA SER A 107 3.74 -4.17 -0.28
C SER A 107 3.75 -5.68 -0.52
N LEU A 108 3.06 -6.16 -1.58
CA LEU A 108 3.09 -7.55 -2.00
C LEU A 108 4.51 -8.02 -2.36
N ALA A 109 5.23 -7.22 -3.13
CA ALA A 109 6.60 -7.55 -3.53
C ALA A 109 7.55 -7.60 -2.31
N ALA A 110 7.41 -6.65 -1.39
CA ALA A 110 8.20 -6.58 -0.17
C ALA A 110 7.92 -7.76 0.77
N GLU A 111 6.64 -8.13 0.98
CA GLU A 111 6.30 -9.30 1.80
C GLU A 111 6.85 -10.58 1.18
N ARG A 112 6.71 -10.76 -0.14
CA ARG A 112 7.25 -11.92 -0.84
C ARG A 112 8.77 -12.01 -0.73
N ALA A 113 9.48 -10.88 -0.80
CA ALA A 113 10.91 -10.83 -0.59
C ALA A 113 11.29 -11.19 0.86
N ALA A 114 10.57 -10.66 1.84
CA ALA A 114 10.78 -10.95 3.25
C ALA A 114 10.58 -12.45 3.56
N ARG A 115 9.52 -13.07 3.02
CA ARG A 115 9.24 -14.50 3.17
C ARG A 115 10.28 -15.42 2.53
N ARG A 116 10.96 -14.96 1.47
CA ARG A 116 12.02 -15.74 0.80
C ARG A 116 13.36 -15.69 1.52
N ALA A 117 13.57 -14.67 2.35
CA ALA A 117 14.82 -14.44 3.06
C ALA A 117 14.75 -14.87 4.55
N ALA A 118 13.59 -15.34 4.99
CA ALA A 118 13.37 -16.02 6.28
C ALA A 118 13.52 -17.53 6.11
#